data_AF-A0A2S6EXQ3-F1
#
_entry.id   AF-A0A2S6EXQ3-F1
#
_cell.length_a   1.000
_cell.length_b   1.000
_cell.length_c   1.000
_cell.angle_alpha   90.00
_cell.angle_beta   90.00
_cell.angle_gamma   90.00
#
_symmetry.space_group_name_H-M   'P 1'
#
loop_
_entity.id
_entity.type
_entity.pdbx_description
1 polymer ?
#
loop_
_entity_poly.entity_id
_entity_poly.type
_entity_poly.pdbx_seq_one_letter_code
_entity_poly.pdbx_strand_id
1 'polypeptide(L)'
;MKKKDEQNNLTKGKENEHNTISTNTNLLFSKPPGIDAETSNHMASSIDRLKDFDRSKQNLWLKYSEDIINEFCALLPEFPKIKPKVREDIRCPEEALLTQVGCAYAFLASKRREVAKLLKHGPLRHQFGLFNKPGFASIDDFNLSKDIPSQKDKIYEHLSLLISQSNPFVEVKQNNREAEGFSIYTITFKMKPDEIEQVHIKNLNSNKPFIENDTVLTITFNDYGKNDNRTSIVIDHCPTPFAENYTSESSYFKVQFELIEPYFQACLVWEPSEGMNQFLENAGKIAYILARMQPVGRGNSAIVEWMIRGLAQTKNIELGPFNPDEKIGWDFKAFLTPQMQDYAHWFSKKAFAHSQLKNVSSLGY
;
A
#
# COMPACT_ATOMS: atom_id res chain seq x y z
N MET A 1 53.57 27.99 -55.59
CA MET A 1 52.81 27.01 -56.40
C MET A 1 51.33 27.20 -56.09
N LYS A 2 50.55 27.41 -57.16
CA LYS A 2 49.07 27.35 -57.36
C LYS A 2 48.20 27.03 -56.12
N LYS A 3 47.02 27.60 -55.87
CA LYS A 3 46.09 28.64 -56.40
C LYS A 3 45.01 28.71 -55.27
N LYS A 4 44.50 29.86 -54.81
CA LYS A 4 43.34 30.60 -55.35
C LYS A 4 42.14 29.65 -55.61
N ASP A 5 40.96 29.77 -54.99
CA ASP A 5 40.06 30.92 -54.81
C ASP A 5 39.10 30.61 -53.63
N GLU A 6 38.81 31.51 -52.70
CA GLU A 6 37.85 32.64 -52.79
C GLU A 6 36.42 32.22 -53.19
N GLN A 7 35.50 32.21 -52.20
CA GLN A 7 34.25 33.00 -52.18
C GLN A 7 33.49 32.69 -50.87
N ASN A 8 33.50 33.59 -49.88
CA ASN A 8 32.63 34.76 -49.70
C ASN A 8 31.14 34.42 -49.53
N ASN A 9 30.67 34.45 -48.28
CA ASN A 9 29.84 35.54 -47.72
C ASN A 9 29.34 35.12 -46.32
N LEU A 10 29.92 35.65 -45.24
CA LEU A 10 29.32 36.74 -44.45
C LEU A 10 27.79 36.64 -44.31
N THR A 11 27.30 36.27 -43.13
CA THR A 11 26.82 37.29 -42.17
C THR A 11 26.62 36.75 -40.76
N LYS A 12 26.86 37.68 -39.83
CA LYS A 12 26.77 37.62 -38.38
C LYS A 12 25.47 37.01 -37.83
N GLY A 13 25.60 36.27 -36.74
CA GLY A 13 24.52 36.05 -35.78
C GLY A 13 25.04 35.32 -34.57
N LYS A 14 25.03 35.97 -33.40
CA LYS A 14 25.30 35.35 -32.10
C LYS A 14 24.33 34.18 -31.91
N GLU A 15 24.83 32.97 -31.72
CA GLU A 15 24.03 31.91 -31.10
C GLU A 15 24.53 31.71 -29.68
N ASN A 16 23.66 32.11 -28.76
CA ASN A 16 23.76 31.91 -27.34
C ASN A 16 23.89 30.41 -27.05
N GLU A 17 24.78 30.08 -26.13
CA GLU A 17 24.82 28.80 -25.44
C GLU A 17 23.45 28.48 -24.84
N HIS A 18 22.67 27.64 -25.51
CA HIS A 18 21.57 26.95 -24.87
C HIS A 18 22.15 25.78 -24.05
N ASN A 19 22.42 26.08 -22.78
CA ASN A 19 22.39 25.10 -21.70
C ASN A 19 21.01 24.42 -21.71
N THR A 20 20.89 23.29 -22.40
CA THR A 20 19.77 22.36 -22.19
C THR A 20 19.93 21.71 -20.83
N ILE A 21 19.35 22.36 -19.81
CA ILE A 21 19.05 21.73 -18.52
C ILE A 21 17.99 20.65 -18.82
N SER A 22 18.43 19.40 -18.83
CA SER A 22 17.56 18.22 -18.84
C SER A 22 16.75 18.19 -17.55
N THR A 23 15.52 18.72 -17.58
CA THR A 23 14.53 18.54 -16.52
C THR A 23 13.86 17.18 -16.64
N ASN A 24 14.63 16.11 -16.38
CA ASN A 24 14.07 14.78 -16.13
C ASN A 24 13.58 14.71 -14.67
N THR A 25 12.42 15.31 -14.39
CA THR A 25 11.69 15.04 -13.15
C THR A 25 10.87 13.77 -13.35
N ASN A 26 11.45 12.61 -13.04
CA ASN A 26 10.71 11.35 -12.92
C ASN A 26 9.68 11.50 -11.79
N LEU A 27 8.47 11.94 -12.12
CA LEU A 27 7.37 12.04 -11.18
C LEU A 27 6.39 10.90 -11.49
N LEU A 28 6.10 10.07 -10.47
CA LEU A 28 4.97 9.15 -10.51
C LEU A 28 3.62 9.92 -10.52
N PHE A 29 3.66 11.24 -10.41
CA PHE A 29 2.53 12.11 -10.10
C PHE A 29 2.48 13.29 -11.06
N SER A 30 1.29 13.69 -11.48
CA SER A 30 1.06 15.01 -12.08
C SER A 30 1.36 16.14 -11.09
N LYS A 31 1.83 17.25 -11.66
CA LYS A 31 1.78 18.61 -11.11
C LYS A 31 0.52 18.88 -10.28
N PRO A 32 0.52 19.22 -8.97
CA PRO A 32 -0.60 20.00 -8.46
C PRO A 32 -0.67 21.29 -9.30
N PRO A 33 -1.85 21.75 -9.77
CA PRO A 33 -1.94 23.05 -10.40
C PRO A 33 -1.48 24.14 -9.43
N GLY A 34 -0.39 24.85 -9.77
CA GLY A 34 0.10 26.02 -9.04
C GLY A 34 1.17 25.80 -7.96
N ILE A 35 1.86 24.64 -7.89
CA ILE A 35 2.92 24.39 -6.89
C ILE A 35 4.28 24.08 -7.55
N ASP A 36 5.32 24.81 -7.15
CA ASP A 36 6.71 24.61 -7.58
C ASP A 36 7.31 23.31 -7.00
N ALA A 37 8.08 22.61 -7.84
CA ALA A 37 8.57 21.24 -7.63
C ALA A 37 9.51 21.03 -6.42
N GLU A 38 9.89 22.09 -5.72
CA GLU A 38 10.80 21.99 -4.57
C GLU A 38 10.10 21.62 -3.26
N THR A 39 8.76 21.69 -3.19
CA THR A 39 8.00 21.49 -1.94
C THR A 39 7.05 20.29 -1.93
N SER A 40 6.79 19.65 -3.06
CA SER A 40 5.94 18.47 -3.12
C SER A 40 6.72 17.20 -2.77
N ASN A 41 6.58 16.72 -1.53
CA ASN A 41 7.12 15.44 -1.08
C ASN A 41 6.43 14.27 -1.81
N HIS A 42 6.89 13.98 -3.03
CA HIS A 42 6.49 12.86 -3.87
C HIS A 42 7.08 11.52 -3.39
N MET A 43 6.89 11.20 -2.11
CA MET A 43 7.41 9.98 -1.51
C MET A 43 6.32 8.90 -1.47
N ALA A 44 6.69 7.69 -1.90
CA ALA A 44 5.83 6.50 -1.87
C ALA A 44 5.69 5.88 -0.46
N SER A 45 6.40 6.42 0.52
CA SER A 45 6.34 6.05 1.93
C SER A 45 6.46 7.32 2.76
N SER A 46 5.83 7.40 3.93
CA SER A 46 5.88 8.61 4.76
C SER A 46 7.31 9.12 4.97
N ILE A 47 7.47 10.42 5.21
CA ILE A 47 8.78 11.05 5.41
C ILE A 47 9.59 10.36 6.52
N ASP A 48 8.90 9.80 7.52
CA ASP A 48 9.48 9.05 8.63
C ASP A 48 10.21 7.77 8.19
N ARG A 49 9.83 7.19 7.04
CA ARG A 49 10.42 5.96 6.50
C ARG A 49 11.70 6.21 5.70
N LEU A 50 12.12 7.47 5.52
CA LEU A 50 13.36 7.79 4.80
C LEU A 50 14.61 7.16 5.40
N LYS A 51 14.62 6.88 6.70
CA LYS A 51 15.72 6.17 7.36
C LYS A 51 15.87 4.72 6.89
N ASP A 52 14.79 4.11 6.37
CA ASP A 52 14.76 2.72 5.91
C ASP A 52 15.10 2.59 4.42
N PHE A 53 15.14 3.71 3.69
CA PHE A 53 15.35 3.77 2.25
C PHE A 53 16.49 4.71 1.88
N ASP A 54 17.31 4.30 0.92
CA ASP A 54 18.38 5.14 0.42
C ASP A 54 17.79 6.28 -0.42
N ARG A 55 17.74 7.50 0.14
CA ARG A 55 17.19 8.69 -0.53
C ARG A 55 17.81 8.95 -1.90
N SER A 56 19.08 8.56 -2.12
CA SER A 56 19.73 8.70 -3.43
C SER A 56 19.08 7.84 -4.52
N LYS A 57 18.30 6.83 -4.15
CA LYS A 57 17.60 5.91 -5.06
C LYS A 57 16.13 6.26 -5.30
N GLN A 58 15.63 7.38 -4.78
CA GLN A 58 14.21 7.75 -4.92
C GLN A 58 13.78 7.84 -6.39
N ASN A 59 14.59 8.44 -7.26
CA ASN A 59 14.27 8.56 -8.69
C ASN A 59 14.20 7.19 -9.39
N LEU A 60 15.03 6.23 -8.97
CA LEU A 60 14.97 4.86 -9.47
C LEU A 60 13.72 4.13 -8.96
N TRP A 61 13.36 4.31 -7.68
CA TRP A 61 12.13 3.77 -7.12
C TRP A 61 10.88 4.25 -7.87
N LEU A 62 10.80 5.57 -8.14
CA LEU A 62 9.67 6.16 -8.87
C LEU A 62 9.59 5.60 -10.29
N LYS A 63 10.73 5.51 -11.00
CA LYS A 63 10.79 4.89 -12.33
C LYS A 63 10.33 3.43 -12.32
N TYR A 64 10.85 2.62 -11.40
CA TYR A 64 10.41 1.22 -11.30
C TYR A 64 8.94 1.11 -10.95
N SER A 65 8.42 1.98 -10.09
CA SER A 65 7.00 1.99 -9.74
C SER A 65 6.11 2.28 -10.95
N GLU A 66 6.49 3.27 -11.77
CA GLU A 66 5.80 3.59 -13.02
C GLU A 66 5.82 2.42 -14.01
N ASP A 67 7.01 1.84 -14.26
CA ASP A 67 7.17 0.69 -15.15
C ASP A 67 6.32 -0.51 -14.69
N ILE A 68 6.30 -0.79 -13.38
CA ILE A 68 5.51 -1.88 -12.78
C ILE A 68 4.02 -1.64 -12.92
N ILE A 69 3.55 -0.40 -12.67
CA ILE A 69 2.14 -0.05 -12.81
C ILE A 69 1.71 -0.21 -14.28
N ASN A 70 2.52 0.26 -15.23
CA ASN A 70 2.24 0.11 -16.65
C ASN A 70 2.16 -1.37 -17.08
N GLU A 71 3.11 -2.20 -16.64
CA GLU A 71 3.10 -3.64 -16.89
C GLU A 71 1.89 -4.32 -16.23
N PHE A 72 1.55 -3.93 -15.00
CA PHE A 72 0.38 -4.42 -14.29
C PHE A 72 -0.92 -4.11 -15.06
N CYS A 73 -1.11 -2.85 -15.50
CA CYS A 73 -2.28 -2.44 -16.27
C CYS A 73 -2.45 -3.25 -17.56
N ALA A 74 -1.34 -3.58 -18.25
CA ALA A 74 -1.37 -4.36 -19.49
C ALA A 74 -1.76 -5.83 -19.25
N LEU A 75 -1.34 -6.43 -18.13
CA LEU A 75 -1.60 -7.84 -17.81
C LEU A 75 -2.94 -8.06 -17.10
N LEU A 76 -3.45 -7.04 -16.41
CA LEU A 76 -4.63 -7.14 -15.56
C LEU A 76 -5.87 -7.74 -16.26
N PRO A 77 -6.21 -7.41 -17.52
CA PRO A 77 -7.36 -7.99 -18.21
C PRO A 77 -7.26 -9.51 -18.45
N GLU A 78 -6.03 -10.05 -18.48
CA GLU A 78 -5.79 -11.48 -18.72
C GLU A 78 -5.94 -12.32 -17.45
N PHE A 79 -5.89 -11.70 -16.28
CA PHE A 79 -6.04 -12.40 -15.01
C PHE A 79 -7.52 -12.80 -14.76
N PRO A 80 -7.80 -13.95 -14.13
CA PRO A 80 -6.87 -15.04 -13.79
C PRO A 80 -6.69 -16.07 -14.92
N LYS A 81 -7.27 -15.85 -16.11
CA LYS A 81 -7.23 -16.79 -17.24
C LYS A 81 -5.79 -17.14 -17.62
N ILE A 82 -4.91 -16.14 -17.67
CA ILE A 82 -3.47 -16.30 -17.80
C ILE A 82 -2.83 -15.95 -16.47
N LYS A 83 -2.34 -16.94 -15.74
CA LYS A 83 -1.66 -16.71 -14.46
C LYS A 83 -0.36 -15.91 -14.65
N PRO A 84 -0.03 -14.97 -13.76
CA PRO A 84 1.22 -14.24 -13.85
C PRO A 84 2.42 -15.16 -13.64
N LYS A 85 3.51 -14.89 -14.36
CA LYS A 85 4.80 -15.52 -14.07
C LYS A 85 5.39 -14.90 -12.80
N VAL A 86 5.29 -15.62 -11.69
CA VAL A 86 5.83 -15.20 -10.39
C VAL A 86 7.19 -15.83 -10.13
N ARG A 87 8.03 -15.14 -9.37
CA ARG A 87 9.33 -15.67 -8.94
C ARG A 87 9.13 -16.80 -7.92
N GLU A 88 9.79 -17.93 -8.11
CA GLU A 88 9.72 -19.07 -7.17
C GLU A 88 10.08 -18.67 -5.73
N ASP A 89 11.02 -17.73 -5.57
CA ASP A 89 11.50 -17.30 -4.26
C ASP A 89 10.54 -16.41 -3.45
N ILE A 90 9.32 -16.13 -3.96
CA ILE A 90 8.25 -15.47 -3.18
C ILE A 90 7.26 -16.44 -2.53
N ARG A 91 7.33 -17.74 -2.86
CA ARG A 91 6.49 -18.80 -2.27
C ARG A 91 4.98 -18.51 -2.35
N CYS A 92 4.53 -17.94 -3.47
CA CYS A 92 3.11 -17.72 -3.71
C CYS A 92 2.36 -19.06 -3.75
N PRO A 93 1.33 -19.27 -2.93
CA PRO A 93 0.49 -20.47 -3.02
C PRO A 93 -0.21 -20.53 -4.37
N GLU A 94 -0.32 -21.72 -4.97
CA GLU A 94 -0.96 -21.87 -6.28
C GLU A 94 -2.45 -21.46 -6.27
N GLU A 95 -3.16 -21.73 -5.17
CA GLU A 95 -4.57 -21.38 -5.03
C GLU A 95 -4.79 -19.86 -4.93
N ALA A 96 -3.76 -19.08 -4.54
CA ALA A 96 -3.85 -17.62 -4.59
C ALA A 96 -3.98 -17.10 -6.04
N LEU A 97 -3.58 -17.89 -7.05
CA LEU A 97 -3.66 -17.52 -8.46
C LEU A 97 -4.99 -17.94 -9.12
N LEU A 98 -6.02 -18.24 -8.33
CA LEU A 98 -7.34 -18.63 -8.83
C LEU A 98 -8.33 -17.45 -8.95
N THR A 99 -8.00 -16.30 -8.37
CA THR A 99 -8.82 -15.07 -8.44
C THR A 99 -8.06 -13.96 -9.16
N GLN A 100 -8.77 -12.97 -9.71
CA GLN A 100 -8.13 -11.88 -10.43
C GLN A 100 -7.29 -11.01 -9.47
N VAL A 101 -7.81 -10.72 -8.28
CA VAL A 101 -7.08 -9.97 -7.25
C VAL A 101 -5.86 -10.74 -6.73
N GLY A 102 -5.96 -12.06 -6.61
CA GLY A 102 -4.85 -12.89 -6.15
C GLY A 102 -3.72 -12.96 -7.19
N CYS A 103 -4.05 -13.07 -8.49
CA CYS A 103 -3.08 -12.89 -9.57
C CYS A 103 -2.43 -11.49 -9.55
N ALA A 104 -3.24 -10.43 -9.44
CA ALA A 104 -2.75 -9.06 -9.36
C ALA A 104 -1.76 -8.88 -8.20
N TYR A 105 -2.14 -9.34 -7.00
CA TYR A 105 -1.31 -9.24 -5.81
C TYR A 105 -0.01 -10.04 -5.96
N ALA A 106 -0.07 -11.29 -6.46
CA ALA A 106 1.09 -12.14 -6.63
C ALA A 106 2.10 -11.58 -7.65
N PHE A 107 1.62 -11.00 -8.75
CA PHE A 107 2.45 -10.28 -9.72
C PHE A 107 3.18 -9.11 -9.05
N LEU A 108 2.44 -8.26 -8.32
CA LEU A 108 3.01 -7.09 -7.66
C LEU A 108 3.97 -7.48 -6.53
N ALA A 109 3.70 -8.55 -5.78
CA ALA A 109 4.62 -9.11 -4.78
C ALA A 109 5.93 -9.61 -5.43
N SER A 110 5.83 -10.29 -6.58
CA SER A 110 6.97 -10.71 -7.40
C SER A 110 7.85 -9.52 -7.81
N LYS A 111 7.23 -8.44 -8.31
CA LYS A 111 7.92 -7.20 -8.67
C LYS A 111 8.49 -6.48 -7.45
N ARG A 112 7.78 -6.48 -6.32
CA ARG A 112 8.26 -5.88 -5.07
C ARG A 112 9.54 -6.54 -4.59
N ARG A 113 9.62 -7.88 -4.70
CA ARG A 113 10.82 -8.68 -4.40
C ARG A 113 11.98 -8.30 -5.32
N GLU A 114 11.73 -8.15 -6.61
CA GLU A 114 12.73 -7.73 -7.59
C GLU A 114 13.30 -6.34 -7.26
N VAL A 115 12.44 -5.34 -7.07
CA VAL A 115 12.86 -3.97 -6.74
C VAL A 115 13.63 -3.92 -5.41
N ALA A 116 13.22 -4.69 -4.40
CA ALA A 116 13.97 -4.78 -3.14
C ALA A 116 15.41 -5.24 -3.36
N LYS A 117 15.62 -6.22 -4.26
CA LYS A 117 16.94 -6.74 -4.63
C LYS A 117 17.75 -5.68 -5.39
N LEU A 118 17.17 -5.07 -6.41
CA LEU A 118 17.82 -4.06 -7.25
C LEU A 118 18.25 -2.83 -6.45
N LEU A 119 17.35 -2.28 -5.63
CA LEU A 119 17.60 -1.06 -4.85
C LEU A 119 18.33 -1.32 -3.52
N LYS A 120 18.62 -2.59 -3.23
CA LYS A 120 19.33 -3.03 -2.03
C LYS A 120 18.62 -2.62 -0.71
N HIS A 121 17.29 -2.64 -0.67
CA HIS A 121 16.52 -2.31 0.56
C HIS A 121 16.97 -3.19 1.74
N GLY A 122 17.02 -2.63 2.96
CA GLY A 122 17.41 -3.35 4.18
C GLY A 122 16.66 -2.83 5.40
N PRO A 123 16.82 -3.46 6.57
CA PRO A 123 17.21 -4.86 6.77
C PRO A 123 16.15 -5.84 6.18
N LEU A 124 16.43 -7.15 6.18
CA LEU A 124 15.49 -8.21 5.78
C LEU A 124 14.98 -8.13 4.33
N ARG A 125 15.88 -7.78 3.41
CA ARG A 125 15.62 -7.70 1.95
C ARG A 125 14.87 -8.91 1.38
N HIS A 126 15.17 -10.09 1.90
CA HIS A 126 14.60 -11.37 1.47
C HIS A 126 13.18 -11.64 1.99
N GLN A 127 12.58 -10.72 2.76
CA GLN A 127 11.18 -10.80 3.18
C GLN A 127 10.26 -9.95 2.29
N PHE A 128 10.82 -9.03 1.50
CA PHE A 128 10.01 -8.20 0.60
C PHE A 128 9.30 -9.07 -0.44
N GLY A 129 7.98 -8.92 -0.52
CA GLY A 129 7.12 -9.68 -1.43
C GLY A 129 7.02 -11.18 -1.14
N LEU A 130 7.65 -11.70 -0.07
CA LEU A 130 7.59 -13.10 0.30
C LEU A 130 6.27 -13.40 1.00
N PHE A 131 5.44 -14.27 0.43
CA PHE A 131 4.17 -14.68 1.05
C PHE A 131 4.43 -15.33 2.42
N ASN A 132 3.56 -15.01 3.38
CA ASN A 132 3.64 -15.55 4.72
C ASN A 132 3.30 -17.05 4.71
N LYS A 133 4.13 -17.85 5.39
CA LYS A 133 3.88 -19.28 5.60
C LYS A 133 2.92 -19.46 6.80
N PRO A 134 2.23 -20.60 6.90
CA PRO A 134 1.47 -20.91 8.10
C PRO A 134 2.27 -20.74 9.41
N GLY A 135 1.61 -20.17 10.41
CA GLY A 135 2.19 -19.81 11.71
C GLY A 135 3.09 -18.57 11.71
N PHE A 136 3.33 -17.93 10.56
CA PHE A 136 4.11 -16.69 10.52
C PHE A 136 3.26 -15.52 10.99
N ALA A 137 3.69 -14.87 12.07
CA ALA A 137 3.14 -13.60 12.55
C ALA A 137 3.95 -12.44 11.97
N SER A 138 3.29 -11.51 11.29
CA SER A 138 3.91 -10.26 10.89
C SER A 138 3.73 -9.24 12.01
N ILE A 139 4.82 -8.61 12.43
CA ILE A 139 4.82 -7.65 13.53
C ILE A 139 5.48 -6.36 13.04
N ASP A 140 4.80 -5.25 13.21
CA ASP A 140 5.32 -3.92 12.98
C ASP A 140 5.45 -3.17 14.31
N ASP A 141 6.69 -2.88 14.74
CA ASP A 141 7.02 -2.22 16.02
C ASP A 141 7.57 -0.82 15.74
N PHE A 142 6.94 0.19 16.33
CA PHE A 142 7.30 1.59 16.15
C PHE A 142 7.30 2.36 17.46
N ASN A 143 8.42 3.01 17.75
CA ASN A 143 8.46 4.11 18.69
C ASN A 143 7.86 5.38 18.04
N LEU A 144 6.89 6.00 18.69
CA LEU A 144 6.17 7.11 18.04
C LEU A 144 7.05 8.35 17.83
N SER A 145 7.95 8.65 18.75
CA SER A 145 8.82 9.84 18.67
C SER A 145 10.06 9.61 17.80
N LYS A 146 10.59 8.39 17.75
CA LYS A 146 11.80 8.05 17.01
C LYS A 146 11.50 7.55 15.60
N ASP A 147 10.47 6.72 15.45
CA ASP A 147 10.26 5.97 14.22
C ASP A 147 9.21 6.58 13.30
N ILE A 148 8.19 7.24 13.86
CA ILE A 148 7.09 7.87 13.12
C ILE A 148 6.70 9.27 13.68
N PRO A 149 7.68 10.18 13.89
CA PRO A 149 7.44 11.46 14.56
C PRO A 149 6.40 12.34 13.85
N SER A 150 6.33 12.30 12.51
CA SER A 150 5.37 13.13 11.77
C SER A 150 3.91 12.70 11.94
N GLN A 151 3.68 11.44 12.36
CA GLN A 151 2.34 10.85 12.50
C GLN A 151 1.92 10.61 13.96
N LYS A 152 2.86 10.75 14.91
CA LYS A 152 2.67 10.46 16.34
C LYS A 152 1.36 11.01 16.88
N ASP A 153 1.08 12.29 16.64
CA ASP A 153 -0.05 12.98 17.25
C ASP A 153 -1.40 12.40 16.79
N LYS A 154 -1.54 12.07 15.51
CA LYS A 154 -2.77 11.43 15.01
C LYS A 154 -2.90 9.98 15.39
N ILE A 155 -1.79 9.25 15.45
CA ILE A 155 -1.80 7.87 15.96
C ILE A 155 -2.23 7.85 17.43
N TYR A 156 -1.68 8.73 18.27
CA TYR A 156 -2.03 8.84 19.68
C TYR A 156 -3.50 9.21 19.89
N GLU A 157 -4.03 10.16 19.11
CA GLU A 157 -5.45 10.53 19.12
C GLU A 157 -6.34 9.32 18.78
N HIS A 158 -6.01 8.59 17.72
CA HIS A 158 -6.75 7.40 17.31
C HIS A 158 -6.72 6.29 18.37
N LEU A 159 -5.57 6.03 18.99
CA LEU A 159 -5.43 5.07 20.09
C LEU A 159 -6.27 5.50 21.30
N SER A 160 -6.22 6.79 21.66
CA SER A 160 -6.99 7.34 22.78
C SER A 160 -8.50 7.18 22.54
N LEU A 161 -8.97 7.36 21.30
CA LEU A 161 -10.37 7.11 20.92
C LEU A 161 -10.73 5.62 21.04
N LEU A 162 -9.88 4.71 20.55
CA LEU A 162 -10.09 3.26 20.67
C LEU A 162 -10.18 2.81 22.13
N ILE A 163 -9.40 3.42 23.02
CA ILE A 163 -9.39 3.09 24.45
C ILE A 163 -10.62 3.64 25.16
N SER A 164 -11.03 4.86 24.83
CA SER A 164 -12.11 5.56 25.53
C SER A 164 -13.52 5.23 25.02
N GLN A 165 -13.65 4.77 23.77
CA GLN A 165 -14.94 4.49 23.15
C GLN A 165 -15.19 2.99 23.05
N SER A 166 -16.30 2.53 23.63
CA SER A 166 -16.74 1.16 23.47
C SER A 166 -17.08 0.87 22.00
N ASN A 167 -16.53 -0.21 21.47
CA ASN A 167 -16.87 -0.74 20.16
C ASN A 167 -17.09 -2.25 20.28
N PRO A 168 -18.20 -2.81 19.75
CA PRO A 168 -18.51 -4.23 19.89
C PRO A 168 -17.49 -5.17 19.21
N PHE A 169 -16.62 -4.63 18.36
CA PHE A 169 -15.60 -5.40 17.62
C PHE A 169 -14.17 -5.02 18.03
N VAL A 170 -14.01 -4.27 19.12
CA VAL A 170 -12.71 -3.92 19.69
C VAL A 170 -12.70 -4.25 21.18
N GLU A 171 -11.84 -5.18 21.55
CA GLU A 171 -11.58 -5.52 22.96
C GLU A 171 -10.35 -4.75 23.44
N VAL A 172 -10.49 -4.00 24.54
CA VAL A 172 -9.38 -3.26 25.15
C VAL A 172 -9.08 -3.84 26.52
N LYS A 173 -7.86 -4.36 26.71
CA LYS A 173 -7.33 -4.76 28.01
C LYS A 173 -6.27 -3.79 28.44
N GLN A 174 -6.43 -3.24 29.65
CA GLN A 174 -5.45 -2.37 30.25
C GLN A 174 -4.70 -3.13 31.35
N ASN A 175 -3.38 -3.12 31.25
CA ASN A 175 -2.50 -3.59 32.31
C ASN A 175 -1.92 -2.37 33.03
N ASN A 176 -2.52 -2.02 34.18
CA ASN A 176 -2.09 -0.88 34.97
C ASN A 176 -0.75 -1.16 35.65
N ARG A 177 0.25 -0.35 35.30
CA ARG A 177 1.44 -0.16 36.11
C ARG A 177 1.48 1.28 36.62
N GLU A 178 0.38 1.71 37.24
CA GLU A 178 0.20 3.07 37.76
C GLU A 178 1.36 3.51 38.68
N ALA A 179 1.90 2.58 39.48
CA ALA A 179 3.06 2.83 40.33
C ALA A 179 4.35 3.17 39.54
N GLU A 180 4.44 2.76 38.27
CA GLU A 180 5.57 3.01 37.37
C GLU A 180 5.29 4.18 36.39
N GLY A 181 4.11 4.80 36.47
CA GLY A 181 3.73 5.99 35.69
C GLY A 181 3.40 5.73 34.21
N PHE A 182 3.02 4.51 33.83
CA PHE A 182 2.61 4.17 32.46
C PHE A 182 1.51 3.10 32.41
N SER A 183 0.82 3.03 31.27
CA SER A 183 -0.18 1.99 30.98
C SER A 183 0.23 1.18 29.75
N ILE A 184 -0.05 -0.11 29.76
CA ILE A 184 0.02 -0.95 28.56
C ILE A 184 -1.39 -1.35 28.18
N TYR A 185 -1.78 -1.03 26.95
CA TYR A 185 -3.06 -1.42 26.38
C TYR A 185 -2.85 -2.53 25.35
N THR A 186 -3.65 -3.58 25.43
CA THR A 186 -3.83 -4.57 24.36
C THR A 186 -5.20 -4.32 23.72
N ILE A 187 -5.19 -3.87 22.47
CA ILE A 187 -6.38 -3.52 21.69
C ILE A 187 -6.55 -4.57 20.59
N THR A 188 -7.53 -5.45 20.74
CA THR A 188 -7.78 -6.57 19.81
C THR A 188 -8.97 -6.23 18.91
N PHE A 189 -8.75 -6.22 17.59
CA PHE A 189 -9.82 -6.07 16.61
C PHE A 189 -10.38 -7.45 16.24
N LYS A 190 -11.69 -7.61 16.34
CA LYS A 190 -12.42 -8.82 15.99
C LYS A 190 -13.14 -8.67 14.66
N MET A 191 -13.27 -9.76 13.92
CA MET A 191 -14.13 -9.86 12.76
C MET A 191 -15.58 -9.69 13.20
N LYS A 192 -16.39 -9.11 12.33
CA LYS A 192 -17.84 -9.04 12.55
C LYS A 192 -18.49 -10.41 12.32
N PRO A 193 -19.66 -10.68 12.93
CA PRO A 193 -20.37 -11.95 12.73
C PRO A 193 -20.61 -12.32 11.27
N ASP A 194 -20.94 -11.36 10.42
CA ASP A 194 -21.16 -11.58 8.98
C ASP A 194 -19.85 -11.88 8.22
N GLU A 195 -18.73 -11.30 8.66
CA GLU A 195 -17.40 -11.60 8.11
C GLU A 195 -16.95 -13.01 8.53
N ILE A 196 -17.18 -13.39 9.79
CA ILE A 196 -16.89 -14.74 10.31
C ILE A 196 -17.66 -15.77 9.50
N GLU A 197 -18.97 -15.58 9.31
CA GLU A 197 -19.81 -16.51 8.57
C GLU A 197 -19.35 -16.65 7.10
N GLN A 198 -19.00 -15.54 6.45
CA GLN A 198 -18.49 -15.57 5.07
C GLN A 198 -17.16 -16.31 4.96
N VAL A 199 -16.24 -16.09 5.89
CA VAL A 199 -14.97 -16.83 5.97
C VAL A 199 -15.24 -18.31 6.18
N HIS A 200 -16.13 -18.65 7.11
CA HIS A 200 -16.46 -20.03 7.47
C HIS A 200 -17.03 -20.81 6.28
N ILE A 201 -18.05 -20.26 5.61
CA ILE A 201 -18.66 -20.87 4.44
C ILE A 201 -17.61 -21.09 3.32
N LYS A 202 -16.75 -20.11 3.05
CA LYS A 202 -15.72 -20.25 2.01
C LYS A 202 -14.62 -21.24 2.40
N ASN A 203 -14.25 -21.28 3.67
CA ASN A 203 -13.25 -22.19 4.20
C ASN A 203 -13.73 -23.65 4.12
N LEU A 204 -14.96 -23.94 4.55
CA LEU A 204 -15.57 -25.26 4.45
C LEU A 204 -15.66 -25.77 3.02
N ASN A 205 -15.91 -24.88 2.06
CA ASN A 205 -15.98 -25.21 0.63
C ASN A 205 -14.61 -25.24 -0.07
N SER A 206 -13.52 -25.05 0.66
CA SER A 206 -12.17 -25.03 0.11
C SER A 206 -11.54 -26.42 0.06
N ASN A 207 -10.54 -26.61 -0.81
CA ASN A 207 -9.85 -27.89 -0.95
C ASN A 207 -8.94 -28.21 0.25
N LYS A 208 -8.45 -27.18 0.93
CA LYS A 208 -7.52 -27.28 2.06
C LYS A 208 -7.97 -26.32 3.18
N PRO A 209 -9.01 -26.70 3.96
CA PRO A 209 -9.50 -25.86 5.05
C PRO A 209 -8.43 -25.50 6.07
N PHE A 210 -8.57 -24.33 6.69
CA PHE A 210 -7.64 -23.80 7.70
C PHE A 210 -8.32 -23.55 9.04
N ILE A 211 -7.50 -23.51 10.09
CA ILE A 211 -7.95 -23.19 11.45
C ILE A 211 -8.38 -21.72 11.47
N GLU A 212 -9.67 -21.49 11.70
CA GLU A 212 -10.25 -20.16 11.74
C GLU A 212 -9.84 -19.39 13.01
N ASN A 213 -9.71 -18.08 12.85
CA ASN A 213 -9.44 -17.14 13.93
C ASN A 213 -10.25 -15.87 13.67
N ASP A 214 -11.00 -15.43 14.66
CA ASP A 214 -11.84 -14.22 14.61
C ASP A 214 -11.05 -12.92 14.81
N THR A 215 -9.75 -13.01 15.10
CA THR A 215 -8.89 -11.85 15.34
C THR A 215 -8.37 -11.31 14.02
N VAL A 216 -8.62 -10.02 13.77
CA VAL A 216 -8.13 -9.31 12.58
C VAL A 216 -6.69 -8.84 12.78
N LEU A 217 -6.46 -8.11 13.88
CA LEU A 217 -5.14 -7.65 14.32
C LEU A 217 -5.18 -7.33 15.81
N THR A 218 -4.02 -7.34 16.45
CA THR A 218 -3.83 -6.89 17.83
C THR A 218 -2.87 -5.71 17.85
N ILE A 219 -3.16 -4.69 18.67
CA ILE A 219 -2.28 -3.57 18.91
C ILE A 219 -1.84 -3.60 20.36
N THR A 220 -0.53 -3.60 20.58
CA THR A 220 0.04 -3.31 21.91
C THR A 220 0.47 -1.84 21.92
N PHE A 221 -0.14 -1.05 22.79
CA PHE A 221 0.19 0.36 22.97
C PHE A 221 0.83 0.58 24.35
N ASN A 222 2.11 0.92 24.34
CA ASN A 222 2.87 1.26 25.53
C ASN A 222 2.78 2.77 25.77
N ASP A 223 1.85 3.18 26.62
CA ASP A 223 1.55 4.59 26.87
C ASP A 223 2.33 5.13 28.06
N TYR A 224 3.46 5.79 27.77
CA TYR A 224 4.23 6.59 28.73
C TYR A 224 3.82 8.08 28.67
N GLY A 225 2.78 8.42 27.91
CA GLY A 225 2.35 9.78 27.61
C GLY A 225 2.73 10.25 26.21
N LYS A 226 1.88 11.11 25.62
CA LYS A 226 2.00 11.62 24.24
C LYS A 226 3.39 12.17 23.86
N ASN A 227 4.08 12.78 24.82
CA ASN A 227 5.37 13.43 24.59
C ASN A 227 6.57 12.62 25.12
N ASP A 228 6.34 11.45 25.72
CA ASP A 228 7.43 10.59 26.21
C ASP A 228 8.06 9.82 25.04
N ASN A 229 9.39 9.77 25.02
CA ASN A 229 10.16 9.10 23.97
C ASN A 229 10.13 7.57 24.07
N ARG A 230 9.51 7.00 25.10
CA ARG A 230 9.30 5.55 25.25
C ARG A 230 7.96 5.09 24.69
N THR A 231 7.05 6.01 24.40
CA THR A 231 5.73 5.70 23.87
C THR A 231 5.84 4.99 22.52
N SER A 232 5.29 3.79 22.44
CA SER A 232 5.41 2.92 21.26
C SER A 232 4.12 2.16 20.96
N ILE A 233 4.00 1.74 19.71
CA ILE A 233 2.91 0.93 19.19
C ILE A 233 3.50 -0.30 18.51
N VAL A 234 2.93 -1.47 18.80
CA VAL A 234 3.21 -2.72 18.10
C VAL A 234 1.91 -3.18 17.43
N ILE A 235 1.97 -3.41 16.13
CA ILE A 235 0.88 -3.98 15.33
C ILE A 235 1.20 -5.46 15.07
N ASP A 236 0.44 -6.34 15.71
CA ASP A 236 0.51 -7.78 15.52
C ASP A 236 -0.59 -8.18 14.51
N HIS A 237 -0.17 -8.49 13.28
CA HIS A 237 -1.07 -9.01 12.27
C HIS A 237 -1.46 -10.45 12.60
N CYS A 238 -2.70 -10.83 12.30
CA CYS A 238 -3.15 -12.20 12.49
C CYS A 238 -2.23 -13.17 11.73
N PRO A 239 -1.67 -14.21 12.38
CA PRO A 239 -0.79 -15.15 11.71
C PRO A 239 -1.52 -15.85 10.56
N THR A 240 -0.78 -16.17 9.50
CA THR A 240 -1.32 -17.07 8.46
C THR A 240 -1.70 -18.41 9.12
N PRO A 241 -2.96 -18.85 9.04
CA PRO A 241 -3.41 -20.02 9.78
C PRO A 241 -2.83 -21.31 9.20
N PHE A 242 -2.67 -22.31 10.08
CA PHE A 242 -2.38 -23.68 9.66
C PHE A 242 -3.61 -24.30 8.98
N ALA A 243 -3.38 -25.26 8.09
CA ALA A 243 -4.44 -26.15 7.66
C ALA A 243 -5.01 -26.91 8.88
N GLU A 244 -6.27 -27.35 8.82
CA GLU A 244 -6.89 -28.12 9.91
C GLU A 244 -6.13 -29.42 10.24
N ASN A 245 -5.50 -30.01 9.23
CA ASN A 245 -4.62 -31.18 9.38
C ASN A 245 -3.16 -30.82 9.70
N TYR A 246 -2.86 -29.57 10.04
CA TYR A 246 -1.53 -29.04 10.36
C TYR A 246 -0.49 -29.18 9.24
N THR A 247 -0.91 -29.38 8.00
CA THR A 247 -0.01 -29.30 6.85
C THR A 247 0.41 -27.85 6.57
N SER A 248 1.50 -27.69 5.81
CA SER A 248 2.06 -26.38 5.46
C SER A 248 1.29 -25.62 4.37
N GLU A 249 0.23 -26.22 3.81
CA GLU A 249 -0.53 -25.66 2.70
C GLU A 249 -2.00 -25.54 3.08
N SER A 250 -2.57 -24.36 2.92
CA SER A 250 -3.98 -24.10 3.14
C SER A 250 -4.56 -23.20 2.06
N SER A 251 -5.89 -23.24 1.93
CA SER A 251 -6.64 -22.37 1.02
C SER A 251 -6.85 -20.95 1.58
N TYR A 252 -6.15 -20.57 2.66
CA TYR A 252 -6.33 -19.27 3.33
C TYR A 252 -6.25 -18.09 2.38
N PHE A 253 -5.16 -17.95 1.62
CA PHE A 253 -5.00 -16.82 0.70
C PHE A 253 -6.07 -16.79 -0.39
N LYS A 254 -6.47 -17.97 -0.90
CA LYS A 254 -7.57 -18.07 -1.87
C LYS A 254 -8.87 -17.50 -1.28
N VAL A 255 -9.25 -17.97 -0.09
CA VAL A 255 -10.47 -17.51 0.59
C VAL A 255 -10.43 -16.00 0.86
N GLN A 256 -9.31 -15.47 1.35
CA GLN A 256 -9.17 -14.04 1.59
C GLN A 256 -9.25 -13.22 0.30
N PHE A 257 -8.60 -13.67 -0.78
CA PHE A 257 -8.68 -12.99 -2.07
C PHE A 257 -10.09 -13.06 -2.69
N GLU A 258 -10.81 -14.16 -2.52
CA GLU A 258 -12.23 -14.24 -2.93
C GLU A 258 -13.13 -13.24 -2.19
N LEU A 259 -12.81 -12.89 -0.94
CA LEU A 259 -13.56 -11.87 -0.17
C LEU A 259 -13.24 -10.44 -0.61
N ILE A 260 -12.05 -10.21 -1.18
CA ILE A 260 -11.63 -8.90 -1.73
C ILE A 260 -12.14 -8.72 -3.16
N GLU A 261 -12.28 -9.82 -3.91
CA GLU A 261 -12.63 -9.85 -5.33
C GLU A 261 -13.83 -8.95 -5.70
N PRO A 262 -14.95 -8.89 -4.95
CA PRO A 262 -16.07 -8.01 -5.30
C PRO A 262 -15.70 -6.53 -5.39
N TYR A 263 -14.84 -6.04 -4.48
CA TYR A 263 -14.38 -4.64 -4.49
C TYR A 263 -13.40 -4.39 -5.62
N PHE A 264 -12.56 -5.38 -5.93
CA PHE A 264 -11.64 -5.34 -7.04
C PHE A 264 -12.39 -5.27 -8.38
N GLN A 265 -13.39 -6.14 -8.57
CA GLN A 265 -14.26 -6.12 -9.75
C GLN A 265 -15.05 -4.82 -9.85
N ALA A 266 -15.56 -4.28 -8.73
CA ALA A 266 -16.23 -2.99 -8.73
C ALA A 266 -15.33 -1.84 -9.22
N CYS A 267 -14.02 -1.88 -8.91
CA CYS A 267 -13.06 -0.93 -9.49
C CYS A 267 -12.84 -1.15 -10.99
N LEU A 268 -12.82 -2.41 -11.44
CA LEU A 268 -12.58 -2.79 -12.84
C LEU A 268 -13.76 -2.51 -13.77
N VAL A 269 -15.00 -2.55 -13.27
CA VAL A 269 -16.20 -2.25 -14.06
C VAL A 269 -16.71 -0.83 -13.86
N TRP A 270 -16.07 -0.05 -12.99
CA TRP A 270 -16.44 1.32 -12.69
C TRP A 270 -16.48 2.19 -13.96
N GLU A 271 -17.50 3.02 -14.07
CA GLU A 271 -17.68 4.01 -15.13
C GLU A 271 -17.73 5.45 -14.58
N PRO A 272 -17.30 6.47 -15.35
CA PRO A 272 -17.30 7.87 -14.89
C PRO A 272 -18.63 8.40 -14.33
N SER A 273 -19.76 7.88 -14.83
CA SER A 273 -21.10 8.26 -14.37
C SER A 273 -21.41 7.85 -12.93
N GLU A 274 -20.71 6.87 -12.38
CA GLU A 274 -20.85 6.41 -11.00
C GLU A 274 -20.15 7.34 -9.99
N GLY A 275 -19.30 8.25 -10.48
CA GLY A 275 -18.57 9.20 -9.66
C GLY A 275 -17.33 8.59 -9.00
N MET A 276 -16.28 9.41 -8.91
CA MET A 276 -14.95 8.99 -8.46
C MET A 276 -14.93 8.48 -7.00
N ASN A 277 -15.82 8.98 -6.15
CA ASN A 277 -15.92 8.52 -4.76
C ASN A 277 -16.26 7.03 -4.68
N GLN A 278 -17.12 6.51 -5.57
CA GLN A 278 -17.48 5.09 -5.56
C GLN A 278 -16.28 4.20 -5.92
N PHE A 279 -15.49 4.61 -6.92
CA PHE A 279 -14.22 3.94 -7.23
C PHE A 279 -13.30 3.94 -6.01
N LEU A 280 -13.08 5.12 -5.41
CA LEU A 280 -12.13 5.27 -4.31
C LEU A 280 -12.59 4.58 -3.02
N GLU A 281 -13.89 4.48 -2.75
CA GLU A 281 -14.40 3.72 -1.61
C GLU A 281 -14.11 2.21 -1.79
N ASN A 282 -14.30 1.65 -2.99
CA ASN A 282 -13.94 0.26 -3.25
C ASN A 282 -12.43 0.02 -3.20
N ALA A 283 -11.63 0.94 -3.75
CA ALA A 283 -10.18 0.94 -3.57
C ALA A 283 -9.76 0.99 -2.09
N GLY A 284 -10.46 1.80 -1.29
CA GLY A 284 -10.27 1.90 0.15
C GLY A 284 -10.56 0.59 0.88
N LYS A 285 -11.61 -0.14 0.50
CA LYS A 285 -11.93 -1.47 1.07
C LYS A 285 -10.82 -2.49 0.77
N ILE A 286 -10.30 -2.50 -0.46
CA ILE A 286 -9.15 -3.35 -0.84
C ILE A 286 -7.93 -3.00 0.02
N ALA A 287 -7.60 -1.71 0.13
CA ALA A 287 -6.46 -1.24 0.92
C ALA A 287 -6.60 -1.59 2.41
N TYR A 288 -7.80 -1.44 2.97
CA TYR A 288 -8.11 -1.77 4.35
C TYR A 288 -7.86 -3.25 4.67
N ILE A 289 -8.42 -4.14 3.85
CA ILE A 289 -8.28 -5.59 4.06
C ILE A 289 -6.82 -6.00 3.90
N LEU A 290 -6.15 -5.57 2.83
CA LEU A 290 -4.76 -5.95 2.55
C LEU A 290 -3.77 -5.39 3.57
N ALA A 291 -3.97 -4.17 4.08
CA ALA A 291 -3.15 -3.63 5.16
C ALA A 291 -3.22 -4.51 6.40
N ARG A 292 -4.43 -4.87 6.82
CA ARG A 292 -4.66 -5.65 8.05
C ARG A 292 -4.22 -7.11 7.91
N MET A 293 -4.49 -7.73 6.77
CA MET A 293 -4.12 -9.11 6.46
C MET A 293 -2.60 -9.31 6.32
N GLN A 294 -1.88 -8.31 5.78
CA GLN A 294 -0.44 -8.35 5.53
C GLN A 294 0.02 -9.67 4.85
N PRO A 295 -0.35 -9.94 3.59
CA PRO A 295 -0.11 -11.26 2.96
C PRO A 295 1.37 -11.64 2.81
N VAL A 296 2.27 -10.66 2.86
CA VAL A 296 3.73 -10.83 2.69
C VAL A 296 4.48 -10.30 3.90
N GLY A 297 5.66 -10.85 4.16
CA GLY A 297 6.43 -10.49 5.36
C GLY A 297 6.89 -9.02 5.38
N ARG A 298 7.22 -8.44 4.20
CA ARG A 298 7.55 -7.00 4.06
C ARG A 298 7.11 -6.42 2.72
N GLY A 299 6.83 -5.11 2.72
CA GLY A 299 6.58 -4.33 1.51
C GLY A 299 5.13 -4.33 1.02
N ASN A 300 4.19 -4.77 1.85
CA ASN A 300 2.76 -4.78 1.55
C ASN A 300 2.24 -3.39 1.14
N SER A 301 2.60 -2.32 1.86
CA SER A 301 2.11 -0.97 1.55
C SER A 301 2.43 -0.55 0.11
N ALA A 302 3.63 -0.85 -0.40
CA ALA A 302 3.99 -0.54 -1.79
C ALA A 302 3.23 -1.42 -2.80
N ILE A 303 2.99 -2.69 -2.48
CA ILE A 303 2.20 -3.61 -3.32
C ILE A 303 0.76 -3.08 -3.47
N VAL A 304 0.15 -2.70 -2.35
CA VAL A 304 -1.21 -2.15 -2.33
C VAL A 304 -1.26 -0.81 -3.07
N GLU A 305 -0.27 0.07 -2.87
CA GLU A 305 -0.22 1.34 -3.60
C GLU A 305 -0.13 1.12 -5.12
N TRP A 306 0.76 0.25 -5.59
CA TRP A 306 0.86 -0.08 -7.02
C TRP A 306 -0.46 -0.67 -7.55
N MET A 307 -1.13 -1.51 -6.76
CA MET A 307 -2.42 -2.09 -7.14
C MET A 307 -3.50 -1.00 -7.31
N ILE A 308 -3.68 -0.13 -6.32
CA ILE A 308 -4.70 0.92 -6.37
C ILE A 308 -4.41 1.92 -7.49
N ARG A 309 -3.14 2.29 -7.68
CA ARG A 309 -2.75 3.20 -8.77
C ARG A 309 -2.94 2.56 -10.14
N GLY A 310 -2.65 1.27 -10.29
CA GLY A 310 -2.91 0.56 -11.53
C GLY A 310 -4.39 0.42 -11.86
N LEU A 311 -5.23 0.11 -10.86
CA LEU A 311 -6.69 0.12 -11.02
C LEU A 311 -7.21 1.51 -11.43
N ALA A 312 -6.66 2.58 -10.84
CA ALA A 312 -7.04 3.94 -11.21
C ALA A 312 -6.61 4.26 -12.64
N GLN A 313 -5.39 3.87 -13.03
CA GLN A 313 -4.85 4.10 -14.36
C GLN A 313 -5.66 3.39 -15.46
N THR A 314 -6.14 2.15 -15.24
CA THR A 314 -7.02 1.48 -16.22
C THR A 314 -8.37 2.19 -16.40
N LYS A 315 -8.74 3.06 -15.46
CA LYS A 315 -9.96 3.88 -15.48
C LYS A 315 -9.70 5.35 -15.82
N ASN A 316 -8.51 5.68 -16.32
CA ASN A 316 -8.09 7.06 -16.59
C ASN A 316 -8.21 7.98 -15.37
N ILE A 317 -8.16 7.44 -14.16
CA ILE A 317 -8.13 8.19 -12.92
C ILE A 317 -6.66 8.46 -12.58
N GLU A 318 -6.36 9.73 -12.35
CA GLU A 318 -5.09 10.18 -11.82
C GLU A 318 -5.20 10.38 -10.31
N LEU A 319 -4.34 9.67 -9.58
CA LEU A 319 -4.22 9.82 -8.13
C LEU A 319 -2.96 10.60 -7.81
N GLY A 320 -3.11 11.72 -7.10
CA GLY A 320 -2.01 12.48 -6.55
C GLY A 320 -1.20 11.68 -5.49
N PRO A 321 -0.23 12.34 -4.84
CA PRO A 321 0.42 11.75 -3.66
C PRO A 321 -0.60 11.55 -2.54
N PHE A 322 -0.28 10.67 -1.59
CA PHE A 322 -1.05 10.59 -0.34
C PHE A 322 -1.01 11.95 0.37
N ASN A 323 -2.11 12.32 1.01
CA ASN A 323 -2.30 13.64 1.59
C ASN A 323 -1.46 13.82 2.88
N PRO A 324 -0.41 14.67 2.87
CA PRO A 324 0.40 14.90 4.06
C PRO A 324 -0.35 15.63 5.17
N ASP A 325 -1.43 16.36 4.85
CA ASP A 325 -2.20 17.14 5.82
C ASP A 325 -3.01 16.28 6.79
N GLU A 326 -3.31 15.03 6.40
CA GLU A 326 -3.95 14.06 7.29
C GLU A 326 -3.01 13.62 8.43
N LYS A 327 -1.68 13.82 8.29
CA LYS A 327 -0.66 13.48 9.29
C LYS A 327 -0.75 12.03 9.79
N ILE A 328 -1.21 11.12 8.94
CA ILE A 328 -1.27 9.69 9.20
C ILE A 328 -1.17 8.94 7.86
N GLY A 329 -0.34 7.91 7.81
CA GLY A 329 -0.25 6.99 6.68
C GLY A 329 -1.57 6.23 6.51
N TRP A 330 -1.92 5.94 5.26
CA TRP A 330 -3.15 5.20 4.95
C TRP A 330 -3.17 3.80 5.61
N ASP A 331 -2.01 3.17 5.76
CA ASP A 331 -1.85 1.87 6.41
C ASP A 331 -2.10 1.97 7.93
N PHE A 332 -1.47 2.92 8.62
CA PHE A 332 -1.79 3.21 10.04
C PHE A 332 -3.26 3.57 10.24
N LYS A 333 -3.83 4.35 9.32
CA LYS A 333 -5.24 4.70 9.35
C LYS A 333 -6.12 3.45 9.22
N ALA A 334 -5.73 2.47 8.40
CA ALA A 334 -6.42 1.19 8.29
C ALA A 334 -6.28 0.36 9.58
N PHE A 335 -5.10 0.32 10.21
CA PHE A 335 -4.89 -0.41 11.47
C PHE A 335 -5.79 0.14 12.58
N LEU A 336 -5.91 1.47 12.67
CA LEU A 336 -6.57 2.17 13.77
C LEU A 336 -8.06 2.46 13.56
N THR A 337 -8.64 2.08 12.42
CA THR A 337 -10.07 2.29 12.14
C THR A 337 -10.85 0.98 12.27
N PRO A 338 -11.78 0.82 13.23
CA PRO A 338 -12.48 -0.46 13.44
C PRO A 338 -13.38 -0.89 12.28
N GLN A 339 -13.99 0.07 11.60
CA GLN A 339 -15.00 -0.18 10.58
C GLN A 339 -14.43 0.08 9.19
N MET A 340 -14.50 -0.94 8.32
CA MET A 340 -14.04 -0.82 6.93
C MET A 340 -14.70 0.34 6.18
N GLN A 341 -15.99 0.61 6.43
CA GLN A 341 -16.71 1.65 5.69
C GLN A 341 -16.31 3.06 6.12
N ASP A 342 -16.01 3.27 7.40
CA ASP A 342 -15.47 4.55 7.88
C ASP A 342 -14.08 4.80 7.27
N TYR A 343 -13.25 3.75 7.16
CA TYR A 343 -11.97 3.84 6.48
C TYR A 343 -12.14 4.13 4.99
N ALA A 344 -13.01 3.39 4.29
CA ALA A 344 -13.24 3.56 2.86
C ALA A 344 -13.75 4.98 2.52
N HIS A 345 -14.63 5.51 3.36
CA HIS A 345 -15.13 6.88 3.23
C HIS A 345 -14.04 7.93 3.49
N TRP A 346 -13.19 7.71 4.50
CA TRP A 346 -12.00 8.54 4.70
C TRP A 346 -11.07 8.45 3.48
N PHE A 347 -10.85 7.25 2.96
CA PHE A 347 -9.93 7.00 1.85
C PHE A 347 -10.38 7.76 0.58
N SER A 348 -11.67 7.73 0.28
CA SER A 348 -12.23 8.41 -0.90
C SER A 348 -12.14 9.94 -0.83
N LYS A 349 -12.18 10.51 0.37
CA LYS A 349 -12.19 11.96 0.57
C LYS A 349 -10.84 12.57 0.91
N LYS A 350 -9.96 11.80 1.56
CA LYS A 350 -8.83 12.35 2.31
C LYS A 350 -7.51 11.64 2.07
N ALA A 351 -7.49 10.41 1.55
CA ALA A 351 -6.24 9.68 1.39
C ALA A 351 -5.28 10.36 0.40
N PHE A 352 -5.78 10.93 -0.69
CA PHE A 352 -4.98 11.58 -1.72
C PHE A 352 -5.10 13.10 -1.63
N ALA A 353 -4.01 13.82 -1.91
CA ALA A 353 -4.01 15.28 -1.95
C ALA A 353 -4.91 15.82 -3.07
N HIS A 354 -5.02 15.07 -4.17
CA HIS A 354 -5.98 15.30 -5.25
C HIS A 354 -6.23 13.99 -6.00
N SER A 355 -7.39 13.91 -6.64
CA SER A 355 -7.76 12.84 -7.57
C SER A 355 -8.58 13.47 -8.70
N GLN A 356 -8.33 13.06 -9.94
CA GLN A 356 -9.00 13.64 -11.10
C GLN A 356 -9.11 12.63 -12.24
N LEU A 357 -10.13 12.80 -13.09
CA LEU A 357 -10.19 12.09 -14.36
C LEU A 357 -9.26 12.75 -15.36
N LYS A 358 -8.44 11.97 -16.05
CA LYS A 358 -7.67 12.44 -17.19
C LYS A 358 -8.64 12.71 -18.33
N ASN A 359 -8.64 13.95 -18.82
CA ASN A 359 -9.33 14.27 -20.06
C ASN A 359 -8.69 13.44 -21.16
N VAL A 360 -9.42 12.46 -21.70
CA VAL A 360 -9.05 11.81 -22.94
C VAL A 360 -9.26 12.86 -24.02
N SER A 361 -8.22 13.63 -24.35
CA SER A 361 -8.22 14.40 -25.58
C SER A 361 -8.48 13.38 -26.68
N SER A 362 -9.66 13.45 -27.29
CA SER A 362 -9.98 12.70 -28.49
C SER A 362 -8.85 12.95 -29.47
N LEU A 363 -8.03 11.92 -29.73
CA LEU A 363 -7.16 11.91 -30.89
C LEU A 363 -8.06 12.24 -32.07
N GLY A 364 -7.86 13.44 -32.63
CA GLY A 364 -8.60 13.93 -33.77
C GLY A 364 -8.55 12.89 -34.87
N TYR A 365 -9.74 12.52 -35.35
CA TYR A 365 -9.92 11.75 -36.56
C TYR A 365 -9.22 12.40 -37.76
#